data_AF-A0A948BHD1-F1
#
_entry.id   AF-A0A948BHD1-F1
#
_cell.length_a   1.000
_cell.length_b   1.000
_cell.length_c   1.000
_cell.angle_alpha   90.00
_cell.angle_beta   90.00
_cell.angle_gamma   90.00
#
_symmetry.space_group_name_H-M   'P 1'
#
loop_
_entity.id
_entity.type
_entity.pdbx_description
1 polymer ?
#
loop_
_entity_poly.entity_id
_entity_poly.type
_entity_poly.pdbx_seq_one_letter_code
_entity_poly.pdbx_strand_id
1 'polypeptide(L)'
;MLPTCRHSPSRANTCNFNRYKRSAWLIVLLALILGGCASAKLTDARREFHAGYPTRAYDILSKVKSYPARDKLLFHLEMGVILFNLGRYEQSTAEFLAAARLKKEQEIISISEQAGSLITTEWLTEYKGEYGERLWIHTYLMMNFLLQAKYEDALVEAKQALELYEKYPEVLAEDYFTRTLIAICYELLGEYNDAYIEYKSLFSQLPDKKNLAGELYYLAHRLGFSDESTQYAAYLNKEEQDFWQNPPETEIVIFAELGRAPDKIPGNIVVPPTIRFSFPQYRNDYDNDYFIDLIHPEKKGQISKTTTEVREVLVTSLEARAKSMIVKETARVAIKEALAQAIEENNGAAAGALTRAILFLSEEPDTRGWETLPAEFALLRIRLHPGTHDLVIAIKDYYGNTIEKIDLPEVKLYPGQNFFKAIKWPEAMSEKVEESTN
;
A
#
# COMPACT_ATOMS: atom_id res chain seq x y z
N MET A 1 36.94 -83.63 -28.88
CA MET A 1 36.70 -82.22 -29.29
C MET A 1 36.18 -81.48 -28.07
N LEU A 2 36.95 -80.51 -27.59
CA LEU A 2 36.62 -79.58 -26.49
C LEU A 2 35.51 -78.57 -26.92
N PRO A 3 34.88 -77.85 -25.97
CA PRO A 3 33.44 -77.60 -25.90
C PRO A 3 33.04 -76.19 -26.36
N THR A 4 31.75 -75.91 -26.51
CA THR A 4 31.22 -74.53 -26.34
C THR A 4 29.85 -74.50 -25.70
N CYS A 5 29.82 -74.06 -24.44
CA CYS A 5 28.64 -73.51 -23.77
C CYS A 5 28.26 -72.18 -24.44
N ARG A 6 27.00 -72.01 -24.83
CA ARG A 6 26.45 -70.67 -25.16
C ARG A 6 25.91 -70.03 -23.88
N HIS A 7 26.63 -69.03 -23.38
CA HIS A 7 26.05 -68.01 -22.53
C HIS A 7 25.17 -67.07 -23.37
N SER A 8 23.91 -66.92 -22.98
CA SER A 8 23.06 -65.78 -23.33
C SER A 8 23.16 -64.78 -22.18
N PRO A 9 23.53 -63.50 -22.43
CA PRO A 9 23.42 -62.46 -21.43
C PRO A 9 22.03 -61.79 -21.46
N SER A 10 21.69 -61.32 -20.28
CA SER A 10 20.49 -60.65 -19.79
C SER A 10 19.94 -59.48 -20.62
N ARG A 11 18.61 -59.33 -20.51
CA ARG A 11 17.81 -58.11 -20.67
C ARG A 11 18.58 -56.82 -20.31
N ALA A 12 18.67 -55.89 -21.26
CA ALA A 12 18.87 -54.48 -20.99
C ALA A 12 17.54 -53.76 -21.17
N ASN A 13 16.91 -53.36 -20.06
CA ASN A 13 15.83 -52.38 -20.07
C ASN A 13 16.44 -51.03 -20.50
N THR A 14 16.16 -50.59 -21.71
CA THR A 14 16.38 -49.21 -22.13
C THR A 14 15.42 -48.32 -21.35
N CYS A 15 15.89 -47.79 -20.22
CA CYS A 15 15.19 -46.79 -19.44
C CYS A 15 14.99 -45.55 -20.34
N ASN A 16 13.74 -45.31 -20.71
CA ASN A 16 13.34 -44.33 -21.73
C ASN A 16 13.43 -42.91 -21.14
N PHE A 17 14.64 -42.34 -21.13
CA PHE A 17 14.98 -41.01 -20.60
C PHE A 17 14.13 -39.87 -21.22
N ASN A 18 13.45 -40.14 -22.34
CA ASN A 18 12.61 -39.20 -23.07
C ASN A 18 11.21 -39.00 -22.45
N ARG A 19 10.73 -39.92 -21.60
CA ARG A 19 9.45 -39.74 -20.88
C ARG A 19 9.54 -38.71 -19.75
N TYR A 20 10.65 -38.69 -19.01
CA TYR A 20 10.82 -37.76 -17.88
C TYR A 20 10.97 -36.30 -18.31
N LYS A 21 11.63 -36.04 -19.46
CA LYS A 21 11.71 -34.67 -20.02
C LYS A 21 10.33 -34.15 -20.45
N ARG A 22 9.53 -34.96 -21.16
CA ARG A 22 8.17 -34.57 -21.58
C ARG A 22 7.24 -34.31 -20.39
N SER A 23 7.35 -35.11 -19.33
CA SER A 23 6.59 -34.90 -18.10
C SER A 23 6.99 -33.61 -17.36
N ALA A 24 8.28 -33.27 -17.31
CA ALA A 24 8.75 -32.02 -16.70
C ALA A 24 8.26 -30.78 -17.47
N TRP A 25 8.28 -30.80 -18.81
CA TRP A 25 7.74 -29.72 -19.64
C TRP A 25 6.22 -29.56 -19.48
N LEU A 26 5.47 -30.66 -19.37
CA LEU A 26 4.02 -30.63 -19.10
C LEU A 26 3.69 -30.06 -17.71
N ILE A 27 4.51 -30.33 -16.70
CA ILE A 27 4.35 -29.78 -15.35
C ILE A 27 4.64 -28.27 -15.34
N VAL A 28 5.69 -27.82 -16.05
CA VAL A 28 6.00 -26.38 -16.19
C VAL A 28 4.90 -25.65 -16.97
N LEU A 29 4.39 -26.24 -18.06
CA LEU A 29 3.30 -25.66 -18.85
C LEU A 29 1.99 -25.60 -18.04
N LEU A 30 1.69 -26.63 -17.24
CA LEU A 30 0.52 -26.68 -16.37
C LEU A 30 0.64 -25.69 -15.20
N ALA A 31 1.84 -25.50 -14.65
CA ALA A 31 2.11 -24.49 -13.61
C ALA A 31 1.96 -23.06 -14.16
N LEU A 32 2.38 -22.80 -15.40
CA LEU A 32 2.18 -21.51 -16.08
C LEU A 32 0.70 -21.21 -16.35
N ILE A 33 -0.09 -22.23 -16.72
CA ILE A 33 -1.54 -22.07 -16.95
C ILE A 33 -2.28 -21.81 -15.63
N LEU A 34 -1.90 -22.48 -14.53
CA LEU A 34 -2.54 -22.30 -13.22
C LEU A 34 -2.17 -20.98 -12.53
N GLY A 35 -0.95 -20.48 -12.71
CA GLY A 35 -0.51 -19.18 -12.19
C GLY A 35 -1.24 -17.99 -12.85
N GLY A 36 -1.54 -18.09 -14.15
CA GLY A 36 -2.21 -17.02 -14.90
C GLY A 36 -3.64 -16.73 -14.44
N CYS A 37 -4.38 -17.72 -13.94
CA CYS A 37 -5.77 -17.54 -13.52
C CYS A 37 -5.92 -16.67 -12.26
N ALA A 38 -5.02 -16.80 -11.29
CA ALA A 38 -5.10 -16.00 -10.07
C ALA A 38 -4.69 -14.55 -10.32
N SER A 39 -3.60 -14.32 -11.07
CA SER A 39 -3.22 -12.97 -11.49
C SER A 39 -4.32 -12.29 -12.32
N ALA A 40 -5.00 -13.03 -13.20
CA ALA A 40 -6.16 -12.50 -13.93
C ALA A 40 -7.33 -12.09 -13.01
N LYS A 41 -7.61 -12.87 -11.96
CA LYS A 41 -8.65 -12.52 -10.98
C LYS A 41 -8.31 -11.25 -10.20
N LEU A 42 -7.03 -11.04 -9.87
CA LEU A 42 -6.59 -9.81 -9.22
C LEU A 42 -6.80 -8.59 -10.12
N THR A 43 -6.40 -8.69 -11.39
CA THR A 43 -6.62 -7.64 -12.40
C THR A 43 -8.12 -7.35 -12.62
N ASP A 44 -8.95 -8.39 -12.70
CA ASP A 44 -10.39 -8.24 -12.86
C ASP A 44 -11.02 -7.53 -11.65
N ALA A 45 -10.64 -7.91 -10.43
CA ALA A 45 -11.15 -7.29 -9.21
C ALA A 45 -10.77 -5.81 -9.11
N ARG A 46 -9.52 -5.47 -9.43
CA ARG A 46 -9.06 -4.07 -9.48
C ARG A 46 -9.85 -3.24 -10.47
N ARG A 47 -10.11 -3.78 -11.66
CA ARG A 47 -10.92 -3.11 -12.68
C ARG A 47 -12.33 -2.81 -12.17
N GLU A 48 -13.00 -3.77 -11.55
CA GLU A 48 -14.33 -3.54 -10.95
C GLU A 48 -14.27 -2.53 -9.80
N PHE A 49 -13.26 -2.60 -8.94
CA PHE A 49 -13.07 -1.66 -7.83
C PHE A 49 -12.91 -0.21 -8.33
N HIS A 50 -12.04 0.02 -9.33
CA HIS A 50 -11.84 1.35 -9.92
C HIS A 50 -13.01 1.83 -10.76
N ALA A 51 -13.84 0.92 -11.26
CA ALA A 51 -15.09 1.25 -11.93
C ALA A 51 -16.23 1.61 -10.94
N GLY A 52 -15.95 1.62 -9.63
CA GLY A 52 -16.92 1.96 -8.59
C GLY A 52 -17.78 0.78 -8.12
N TYR A 53 -17.40 -0.48 -8.42
CA TYR A 53 -18.14 -1.69 -8.04
C TYR A 53 -17.38 -2.57 -7.03
N PRO A 54 -17.18 -2.12 -5.77
CA PRO A 54 -16.43 -2.89 -4.78
C PRO A 54 -17.09 -4.23 -4.43
N THR A 55 -18.42 -4.36 -4.53
CA THR A 55 -19.13 -5.63 -4.33
C THR A 55 -18.71 -6.68 -5.35
N ARG A 56 -18.62 -6.29 -6.64
CA ARG A 56 -18.15 -7.19 -7.70
C ARG A 56 -16.69 -7.55 -7.54
N ALA A 57 -15.86 -6.59 -7.14
CA ALA A 57 -14.45 -6.85 -6.82
C ALA A 57 -14.30 -7.90 -5.71
N TYR A 58 -15.10 -7.78 -4.64
CA TYR A 58 -15.18 -8.77 -3.56
C TYR A 58 -15.63 -10.14 -4.07
N ASP A 59 -16.68 -10.22 -4.90
CA ASP A 59 -17.19 -11.47 -5.46
C ASP A 59 -16.17 -12.18 -6.36
N ILE A 60 -15.29 -11.43 -7.02
CA ILE A 60 -14.21 -11.99 -7.84
C ILE A 60 -13.13 -12.60 -6.95
N LEU A 61 -12.65 -11.86 -5.95
CA LEU A 61 -11.55 -12.33 -5.10
C LEU A 61 -11.99 -13.42 -4.10
N SER A 62 -13.21 -13.36 -3.59
CA SER A 62 -13.75 -14.37 -2.66
C SER A 62 -13.88 -15.77 -3.27
N LYS A 63 -13.91 -15.87 -4.62
CA LYS A 63 -13.91 -17.15 -5.35
C LYS A 63 -12.52 -17.78 -5.46
N VAL A 64 -11.46 -17.06 -5.08
CA VAL A 64 -10.10 -17.57 -5.09
C VAL A 64 -9.89 -18.47 -3.87
N LYS A 65 -9.88 -19.79 -4.09
CA LYS A 65 -9.81 -20.80 -3.01
C LYS A 65 -8.56 -20.69 -2.13
N SER A 66 -7.44 -20.28 -2.70
CA SER A 66 -6.18 -20.06 -2.00
C SER A 66 -5.38 -19.03 -2.77
N TYR A 67 -4.84 -18.04 -2.05
CA TYR A 67 -3.97 -17.05 -2.66
C TYR A 67 -2.65 -17.70 -3.08
N PRO A 68 -2.14 -17.42 -4.30
CA PRO A 68 -0.84 -17.91 -4.74
C PRO A 68 0.26 -17.41 -3.81
N ALA A 69 1.18 -18.27 -3.39
CA ALA A 69 2.26 -17.91 -2.46
C ALA A 69 2.99 -16.63 -2.88
N ARG A 70 3.31 -16.54 -4.18
CA ARG A 70 4.03 -15.41 -4.78
C ARG A 70 3.31 -14.06 -4.63
N ASP A 71 1.98 -14.05 -4.71
CA ASP A 71 1.16 -12.84 -4.74
C ASP A 71 0.28 -12.74 -3.47
N LYS A 72 0.52 -13.61 -2.46
CA LYS A 72 -0.34 -13.77 -1.29
C LYS A 72 -0.53 -12.47 -0.51
N LEU A 73 0.57 -11.72 -0.33
CA LEU A 73 0.52 -10.40 0.29
C LEU A 73 -0.43 -9.47 -0.47
N LEU A 74 -0.30 -9.35 -1.80
CA LEU A 74 -1.16 -8.50 -2.62
C LEU A 74 -2.64 -8.86 -2.49
N PHE A 75 -2.99 -10.15 -2.51
CA PHE A 75 -4.38 -10.55 -2.35
C PHE A 75 -4.98 -10.07 -1.02
N HIS A 76 -4.23 -10.16 0.08
CA HIS A 76 -4.67 -9.63 1.38
C HIS A 76 -4.80 -8.10 1.36
N LEU A 77 -3.83 -7.39 0.77
CA LEU A 77 -3.85 -5.93 0.67
C LEU A 77 -5.06 -5.43 -0.12
N GLU A 78 -5.32 -6.05 -1.27
CA GLU A 78 -6.40 -5.66 -2.20
C GLU A 78 -7.77 -6.02 -1.61
N MET A 79 -7.93 -7.23 -1.06
CA MET A 79 -9.15 -7.64 -0.37
C MET A 79 -9.44 -6.76 0.85
N GLY A 80 -8.40 -6.38 1.61
CA GLY A 80 -8.50 -5.49 2.76
C GLY A 80 -9.13 -4.14 2.42
N VAL A 81 -8.67 -3.48 1.34
CA VAL A 81 -9.22 -2.20 0.87
C VAL A 81 -10.63 -2.36 0.32
N ILE A 82 -10.89 -3.43 -0.43
CA ILE A 82 -12.24 -3.71 -0.96
C ILE A 82 -13.23 -3.86 0.21
N LEU A 83 -12.88 -4.64 1.23
CA LEU A 83 -13.73 -4.84 2.42
C LEU A 83 -13.89 -3.55 3.24
N PHE A 84 -12.83 -2.76 3.38
CA PHE A 84 -12.88 -1.43 4.02
C PHE A 84 -13.92 -0.54 3.34
N ASN A 85 -13.88 -0.48 2.01
CA ASN A 85 -14.82 0.31 1.20
C ASN A 85 -16.25 -0.24 1.20
N LEU A 86 -16.44 -1.52 1.52
CA LEU A 86 -17.76 -2.12 1.75
C LEU A 86 -18.28 -1.90 3.18
N GLY A 87 -17.54 -1.18 4.05
CA GLY A 87 -17.87 -1.01 5.47
C GLY A 87 -17.72 -2.29 6.30
N ARG A 88 -17.09 -3.35 5.74
CA ARG A 88 -16.88 -4.64 6.39
C ARG A 88 -15.57 -4.62 7.19
N TYR A 89 -15.47 -3.69 8.13
CA TYR A 89 -14.22 -3.36 8.83
C TYR A 89 -13.60 -4.55 9.58
N GLU A 90 -14.41 -5.41 10.19
CA GLU A 90 -13.91 -6.61 10.88
C GLU A 90 -13.22 -7.59 9.92
N GLN A 91 -13.78 -7.79 8.73
CA GLN A 91 -13.19 -8.65 7.71
C GLN A 91 -11.95 -7.98 7.10
N SER A 92 -12.00 -6.67 6.87
CA SER A 92 -10.85 -5.88 6.43
C SER A 92 -9.68 -5.97 7.41
N THR A 93 -9.94 -5.83 8.71
CA THR A 93 -8.95 -6.03 9.78
C THR A 93 -8.30 -7.41 9.70
N ALA A 94 -9.08 -8.46 9.48
CA ALA A 94 -8.54 -9.82 9.38
C ALA A 94 -7.56 -9.99 8.20
N GLU A 95 -7.88 -9.41 7.04
CA GLU A 95 -7.00 -9.41 5.87
C GLU A 95 -5.70 -8.63 6.12
N PHE A 96 -5.77 -7.44 6.73
CA PHE A 96 -4.59 -6.64 7.03
C PHE A 96 -3.72 -7.23 8.14
N LEU A 97 -4.30 -7.86 9.16
CA LEU A 97 -3.53 -8.61 10.15
C LEU A 97 -2.82 -9.83 9.53
N ALA A 98 -3.44 -10.49 8.54
CA ALA A 98 -2.78 -11.55 7.78
C ALA A 98 -1.62 -10.99 6.93
N ALA A 99 -1.80 -9.83 6.29
CA ALA A 99 -0.74 -9.14 5.56
C ALA A 99 0.45 -8.75 6.47
N ALA A 100 0.18 -8.20 7.65
CA ALA A 100 1.20 -7.83 8.63
C ALA A 100 2.02 -9.05 9.11
N ARG A 101 1.35 -10.19 9.36
CA ARG A 101 2.02 -11.46 9.74
C ARG A 101 2.91 -11.99 8.62
N LEU A 102 2.40 -12.06 7.39
CA LEU A 102 3.18 -12.49 6.22
C LEU A 102 4.42 -11.61 6.05
N LYS A 103 4.28 -10.31 6.26
CA LYS A 103 5.41 -9.40 6.12
C LYS A 103 6.51 -9.67 7.13
N LYS A 104 6.14 -9.90 8.39
CA LYS A 104 7.08 -10.28 9.46
C LYS A 104 7.80 -11.60 9.15
N GLU A 105 7.07 -12.61 8.64
CA GLU A 105 7.64 -13.90 8.22
C GLU A 105 8.66 -13.72 7.08
N GLN A 106 8.32 -12.94 6.05
CA GLN A 106 9.20 -12.66 4.91
C GLN A 106 10.49 -11.93 5.33
N GLU A 107 10.42 -11.00 6.28
CA GLU A 107 11.61 -10.30 6.80
C GLU A 107 12.60 -11.28 7.45
N ILE A 108 12.10 -12.24 8.23
CA ILE A 108 12.93 -13.27 8.88
C ILE A 108 13.64 -14.14 7.82
N ILE A 109 12.90 -14.64 6.83
CA ILE A 109 13.43 -15.52 5.78
C ILE A 109 14.50 -14.80 4.94
N SER A 110 14.27 -13.51 4.62
CA SER A 110 15.20 -12.73 3.80
C SER A 110 16.59 -12.56 4.42
N ILE A 111 16.70 -12.57 5.75
CA ILE A 111 17.97 -12.51 6.47
C ILE A 111 18.72 -13.84 6.35
N SER A 112 18.00 -14.97 6.33
CA SER A 112 18.59 -16.31 6.24
C SER A 112 18.97 -16.79 4.83
N GLU A 113 18.33 -16.29 3.76
CA GLU A 113 18.46 -16.83 2.39
C GLU A 113 19.33 -16.00 1.40
N GLN A 114 20.07 -14.98 1.87
CA GLN A 114 20.71 -13.97 1.00
C GLN A 114 21.55 -14.51 -0.17
N ALA A 115 22.12 -15.72 -0.07
CA ALA A 115 23.00 -16.32 -1.08
C ALA A 115 22.31 -16.76 -2.39
N GLY A 116 21.00 -17.08 -2.39
CA GLY A 116 20.30 -17.60 -3.58
C GLY A 116 19.64 -16.54 -4.47
N SER A 117 19.44 -15.32 -3.95
CA SER A 117 18.61 -14.27 -4.55
C SER A 117 19.18 -13.61 -5.83
N LEU A 118 20.46 -13.82 -6.12
CA LEU A 118 21.13 -13.20 -7.29
C LEU A 118 20.81 -13.91 -8.61
N ILE A 119 20.40 -15.18 -8.55
CA ILE A 119 20.19 -16.03 -9.75
C ILE A 119 18.72 -15.98 -10.20
N THR A 120 17.77 -15.70 -9.30
CA THR A 120 16.33 -15.58 -9.61
C THR A 120 15.93 -14.14 -9.87
N THR A 121 15.10 -13.89 -10.89
CA THR A 121 14.53 -12.55 -11.15
C THR A 121 13.50 -12.17 -10.07
N GLU A 122 13.40 -10.88 -9.72
CA GLU A 122 12.52 -10.40 -8.63
C GLU A 122 11.04 -10.78 -8.83
N TRP A 123 10.51 -10.73 -10.05
CA TRP A 123 9.11 -11.07 -10.35
C TRP A 123 8.75 -12.54 -10.10
N LEU A 124 9.74 -13.43 -10.00
CA LEU A 124 9.55 -14.85 -9.66
C LEU A 124 9.46 -15.08 -8.14
N THR A 125 9.87 -14.09 -7.34
CA THR A 125 9.86 -14.17 -5.88
C THR A 125 8.55 -13.65 -5.29
N GLU A 126 8.31 -13.94 -4.01
CA GLU A 126 7.16 -13.40 -3.29
C GLU A 126 7.15 -11.86 -3.29
N TYR A 127 5.96 -11.30 -3.48
CA TYR A 127 5.75 -9.87 -3.36
C TYR A 127 6.03 -9.40 -1.93
N LYS A 128 6.83 -8.34 -1.78
CA LYS A 128 7.29 -7.83 -0.48
C LYS A 128 6.69 -6.49 -0.08
N GLY A 129 6.04 -5.80 -1.01
CA GLY A 129 5.57 -4.43 -0.84
C GLY A 129 6.68 -3.37 -0.77
N GLU A 130 6.35 -2.16 -1.19
CA GLU A 130 7.20 -0.98 -0.98
C GLU A 130 7.16 -0.51 0.48
N TYR A 131 8.08 0.37 0.90
CA TYR A 131 8.12 0.85 2.29
C TYR A 131 6.83 1.57 2.71
N GLY A 132 6.29 2.45 1.87
CA GLY A 132 4.98 3.09 2.10
C GLY A 132 3.82 2.10 2.20
N GLU A 133 3.78 1.07 1.34
CA GLU A 133 2.74 0.03 1.42
C GLU A 133 2.78 -0.75 2.74
N ARG A 134 3.97 -0.98 3.30
CA ARG A 134 4.12 -1.63 4.61
C ARG A 134 3.56 -0.76 5.73
N LEU A 135 3.79 0.55 5.65
CA LEU A 135 3.23 1.52 6.57
C LEU A 135 1.70 1.53 6.48
N TRP A 136 1.15 1.56 5.26
CA TRP A 136 -0.29 1.65 5.06
C TRP A 136 -1.09 0.42 5.49
N ILE A 137 -0.46 -0.76 5.64
CA ILE A 137 -1.10 -1.89 6.34
C ILE A 137 -1.56 -1.46 7.75
N HIS A 138 -0.67 -0.82 8.50
CA HIS A 138 -0.98 -0.34 9.85
C HIS A 138 -1.92 0.86 9.81
N THR A 139 -1.84 1.72 8.78
CA THR A 139 -2.79 2.81 8.56
C THR A 139 -4.23 2.32 8.41
N TYR A 140 -4.47 1.32 7.55
CA TYR A 140 -5.81 0.73 7.43
C TYR A 140 -6.25 -0.01 8.68
N LEU A 141 -5.33 -0.66 9.41
CA LEU A 141 -5.67 -1.27 10.69
C LEU A 141 -6.13 -0.22 11.72
N MET A 142 -5.39 0.88 11.87
CA MET A 142 -5.80 2.02 12.71
C MET A 142 -7.17 2.54 12.30
N MET A 143 -7.38 2.84 11.02
CA MET A 143 -8.70 3.32 10.54
C MET A 143 -9.81 2.32 10.84
N ASN A 144 -9.61 1.03 10.56
CA ASN A 144 -10.58 -0.03 10.85
C ASN A 144 -10.93 -0.10 12.34
N PHE A 145 -9.93 -0.03 13.22
CA PHE A 145 -10.13 -0.08 14.66
C PHE A 145 -10.85 1.17 15.18
N LEU A 146 -10.46 2.36 14.72
CA LEU A 146 -11.12 3.62 15.07
C LEU A 146 -12.59 3.67 14.61
N LEU A 147 -12.90 3.19 13.41
CA LEU A 147 -14.27 3.06 12.89
C LEU A 147 -15.13 2.08 13.70
N GLN A 148 -14.50 1.21 14.49
CA GLN A 148 -15.15 0.26 15.39
C GLN A 148 -15.04 0.68 16.88
N ALA A 149 -14.56 1.90 17.15
CA ALA A 149 -14.30 2.41 18.51
C ALA A 149 -13.35 1.52 19.36
N LYS A 150 -12.43 0.81 18.71
CA LYS A 150 -11.39 -0.02 19.34
C LYS A 150 -10.08 0.76 19.49
N TYR A 151 -10.06 1.73 20.40
CA TYR A 151 -8.98 2.71 20.48
C TYR A 151 -7.63 2.11 20.92
N GLU A 152 -7.66 1.13 21.83
CA GLU A 152 -6.46 0.43 22.30
C GLU A 152 -5.82 -0.40 21.19
N ASP A 153 -6.62 -1.10 20.38
CA ASP A 153 -6.13 -1.85 19.23
C ASP A 153 -5.55 -0.89 18.17
N ALA A 154 -6.18 0.26 17.95
CA ALA A 154 -5.64 1.29 17.06
C ALA A 154 -4.27 1.81 17.55
N LEU A 155 -4.09 2.03 18.86
CA LEU A 155 -2.81 2.47 19.41
C LEU A 155 -1.70 1.41 19.27
N VAL A 156 -2.03 0.12 19.35
CA VAL A 156 -1.05 -0.94 19.08
C VAL A 156 -0.49 -0.80 17.67
N GLU A 157 -1.36 -0.60 16.68
CA GLU A 157 -0.97 -0.46 15.28
C GLU A 157 -0.28 0.88 15.01
N ALA A 158 -0.66 1.94 15.73
CA ALA A 158 0.04 3.23 15.71
C ALA A 158 1.51 3.08 16.13
N LYS A 159 1.77 2.29 17.17
CA LYS A 159 3.14 1.99 17.63
C LYS A 159 3.93 1.18 16.60
N GLN A 160 3.29 0.21 15.92
CA GLN A 160 3.92 -0.53 14.82
C GLN A 160 4.23 0.36 13.61
N ALA A 161 3.35 1.30 13.27
CA ALA A 161 3.59 2.30 12.25
C ALA A 161 4.76 3.22 12.62
N LEU A 162 4.87 3.64 13.89
CA LEU A 162 5.96 4.47 14.37
C LEU A 162 7.33 3.78 14.25
N GLU A 163 7.42 2.48 14.55
CA GLU A 163 8.64 1.69 14.31
C GLU A 163 9.11 1.74 12.84
N LEU A 164 8.18 1.84 11.88
CA LEU A 164 8.53 1.99 10.46
C LEU A 164 9.07 3.39 10.15
N TYR A 165 8.51 4.45 10.72
CA TYR A 165 9.04 5.81 10.59
C TYR A 165 10.46 5.91 11.17
N GLU A 166 10.72 5.29 12.31
CA GLU A 166 12.07 5.26 12.90
C GLU A 166 13.07 4.50 12.02
N LYS A 167 12.62 3.42 11.37
CA LYS A 167 13.46 2.59 10.49
C LYS A 167 13.71 3.24 9.12
N TYR A 168 12.75 4.00 8.60
CA TYR A 168 12.81 4.62 7.27
C TYR A 168 12.39 6.10 7.27
N PRO A 169 13.06 6.97 8.05
CA PRO A 169 12.60 8.34 8.29
C PRO A 169 12.55 9.20 7.02
N GLU A 170 13.56 9.10 6.15
CA GLU A 170 13.60 9.85 4.90
C GLU A 170 12.54 9.36 3.89
N VAL A 171 12.25 8.05 3.90
CA VAL A 171 11.36 7.43 2.92
C VAL A 171 9.89 7.74 3.21
N LEU A 172 9.56 7.87 4.48
CA LEU A 172 8.19 8.04 4.96
C LEU A 172 7.90 9.49 5.37
N ALA A 173 8.85 10.42 5.19
CA ALA A 173 8.74 11.81 5.66
C ALA A 173 7.46 12.52 5.17
N GLU A 174 7.06 12.27 3.93
CA GLU A 174 5.89 12.88 3.28
C GLU A 174 4.55 12.17 3.60
N ASP A 175 4.55 11.09 4.41
CA ASP A 175 3.31 10.49 4.91
C ASP A 175 2.82 11.22 6.17
N TYR A 176 2.19 12.37 5.95
CA TYR A 176 1.51 13.16 6.97
C TYR A 176 0.23 12.51 7.50
N PHE A 177 -0.55 11.84 6.65
CA PHE A 177 -1.83 11.25 7.02
C PHE A 177 -1.68 10.19 8.12
N THR A 178 -0.81 9.21 7.89
CA THR A 178 -0.61 8.11 8.85
C THR A 178 -0.06 8.64 10.16
N ARG A 179 0.86 9.61 10.11
CA ARG A 179 1.44 10.19 11.32
C ARG A 179 0.46 11.05 12.11
N THR A 180 -0.42 11.79 11.44
CA THR A 180 -1.54 12.48 12.12
C THR A 180 -2.47 11.46 12.77
N LEU A 181 -2.72 10.32 12.11
CA LEU A 181 -3.53 9.22 12.66
C LEU A 181 -2.90 8.60 13.91
N ILE A 182 -1.58 8.44 13.95
CA ILE A 182 -0.82 8.02 15.14
C ILE A 182 -1.05 9.01 16.29
N ALA A 183 -0.92 10.31 16.03
CA ALA A 183 -1.12 11.36 17.02
C ALA A 183 -2.57 11.36 17.58
N ILE A 184 -3.57 11.13 16.72
CA ILE A 184 -4.97 10.95 17.15
C ILE A 184 -5.11 9.72 18.06
N CYS A 185 -4.48 8.60 17.75
CA CYS A 185 -4.55 7.39 18.59
C CYS A 185 -4.00 7.64 19.99
N TYR A 186 -2.89 8.37 20.12
CA TYR A 186 -2.36 8.80 21.42
C TYR A 186 -3.32 9.73 22.15
N GLU A 187 -3.88 10.72 21.44
CA GLU A 187 -4.81 11.71 22.02
C GLU A 187 -6.08 11.05 22.58
N LEU A 188 -6.66 10.09 21.85
CA LEU A 188 -7.87 9.36 22.24
C LEU A 188 -7.71 8.57 23.55
N LEU A 189 -6.49 8.13 23.86
CA LEU A 189 -6.18 7.40 25.09
C LEU A 189 -5.57 8.29 26.18
N GLY A 190 -5.55 9.61 25.97
CA GLY A 190 -5.04 10.58 26.92
C GLY A 190 -3.52 10.60 27.05
N GLU A 191 -2.79 9.97 26.13
CA GLU A 191 -1.34 10.03 26.00
C GLU A 191 -0.93 11.38 25.35
N TYR A 192 -1.34 12.50 25.96
CA TYR A 192 -1.25 13.85 25.39
C TYR A 192 0.19 14.30 25.09
N ASN A 193 1.16 13.86 25.90
CA ASN A 193 2.56 14.18 25.67
C ASN A 193 3.08 13.52 24.39
N ASP A 194 2.74 12.25 24.15
CA ASP A 194 3.14 11.51 22.95
C ASP A 194 2.40 12.05 21.71
N ALA A 195 1.11 12.35 21.84
CA ALA A 195 0.36 13.05 20.79
C ALA A 195 1.01 14.40 20.43
N TYR A 196 1.42 15.19 21.44
CA TYR A 196 2.10 16.46 21.23
C TYR A 196 3.43 16.30 20.48
N ILE A 197 4.24 15.30 20.82
CA ILE A 197 5.51 15.02 20.11
C ILE A 197 5.25 14.76 18.63
N GLU A 198 4.25 13.95 18.30
CA GLU A 198 3.93 13.62 16.90
C GLU A 198 3.39 14.83 16.13
N TYR A 199 2.42 15.57 16.68
CA TYR A 199 1.94 16.80 16.05
C TYR A 199 3.06 17.83 15.87
N LYS A 200 3.96 17.97 16.85
CA LYS A 200 5.09 18.91 16.78
C LYS A 200 6.04 18.52 15.67
N SER A 201 6.34 17.23 15.52
CA SER A 201 7.16 16.74 14.41
C SER A 201 6.48 16.95 13.07
N LEU A 202 5.16 16.82 12.97
CA LEU A 202 4.42 17.09 11.73
C LEU A 202 4.44 18.57 11.36
N PHE A 203 4.24 19.45 12.34
CA PHE A 203 4.16 20.89 12.13
C PHE A 203 5.41 21.51 11.50
N SER A 204 6.59 20.92 11.72
CA SER A 204 7.82 21.38 11.07
C SER A 204 7.89 21.02 9.57
N GLN A 205 7.14 20.00 9.14
CA GLN A 205 7.18 19.43 7.79
C GLN A 205 5.96 19.82 6.94
N LEU A 206 4.81 20.09 7.56
CA LEU A 206 3.60 20.43 6.83
C LEU A 206 3.74 21.70 5.97
N PRO A 207 3.28 21.66 4.70
CA PRO A 207 3.25 22.84 3.84
C PRO A 207 2.40 23.98 4.40
N ASP A 208 1.20 23.66 4.92
CA ASP A 208 0.32 24.61 5.59
C ASP A 208 0.29 24.35 7.10
N LYS A 209 1.09 25.15 7.82
CA LYS A 209 1.23 25.09 9.28
C LYS A 209 -0.06 25.43 10.02
N LYS A 210 -0.99 26.15 9.39
CA LYS A 210 -2.24 26.54 10.05
C LYS A 210 -3.06 25.31 10.44
N ASN A 211 -3.00 24.24 9.65
CA ASN A 211 -3.80 23.02 9.83
C ASN A 211 -3.50 22.20 11.09
N LEU A 212 -2.42 22.47 11.84
CA LEU A 212 -2.15 21.83 13.13
C LEU A 212 -1.90 22.83 14.28
N ALA A 213 -1.95 24.13 13.99
CA ALA A 213 -1.61 25.15 14.96
C ALA A 213 -2.59 25.16 16.15
N GLY A 214 -3.87 24.87 15.91
CA GLY A 214 -4.91 24.81 16.93
C GLY A 214 -4.69 23.70 17.95
N GLU A 215 -4.44 22.49 17.47
CA GLU A 215 -4.18 21.32 18.31
C GLU A 215 -2.89 21.47 19.09
N LEU A 216 -1.84 21.98 18.46
CA LEU A 216 -0.58 22.25 19.14
C LEU A 216 -0.70 23.37 20.18
N TYR A 217 -1.46 24.42 19.88
CA TYR A 217 -1.78 25.48 20.86
C TYR A 217 -2.48 24.88 22.09
N TYR A 218 -3.51 24.07 21.88
CA TYR A 218 -4.28 23.42 22.93
C TYR A 218 -3.43 22.44 23.76
N LEU A 219 -2.71 21.53 23.11
CA LEU A 219 -1.89 20.52 23.80
C LEU A 219 -0.71 21.15 24.54
N ALA A 220 -0.02 22.12 23.93
CA ALA A 220 1.07 22.84 24.61
C ALA A 220 0.55 23.58 25.85
N HIS A 221 -0.62 24.22 25.77
CA HIS A 221 -1.25 24.85 26.93
C HIS A 221 -1.58 23.82 28.03
N ARG A 222 -2.23 22.71 27.65
CA ARG A 222 -2.62 21.63 28.56
C ARG A 222 -1.43 20.99 29.28
N LEU A 223 -0.28 20.87 28.60
CA LEU A 223 0.95 20.29 29.14
C LEU A 223 1.82 21.32 29.90
N GLY A 224 1.47 22.60 29.87
CA GLY A 224 2.21 23.67 30.54
C GLY A 224 3.38 24.26 29.73
N PHE A 225 3.50 23.93 28.44
CA PHE A 225 4.52 24.46 27.53
C PHE A 225 4.15 25.86 27.02
N SER A 226 4.19 26.85 27.91
CA SER A 226 3.67 28.20 27.67
C SER A 226 4.35 28.93 26.50
N ASP A 227 5.67 28.78 26.35
CA ASP A 227 6.45 29.41 25.27
C ASP A 227 6.04 28.84 23.89
N GLU A 228 5.89 27.52 23.83
CA GLU A 228 5.49 26.81 22.60
C GLU A 228 4.01 27.08 22.26
N SER A 229 3.13 27.11 23.26
CA SER A 229 1.73 27.54 23.07
C SER A 229 1.66 28.94 22.47
N THR A 230 2.47 29.89 22.97
CA THR A 230 2.54 31.26 22.40
C THR A 230 3.05 31.26 20.96
N GLN A 231 4.01 30.39 20.63
CA GLN A 231 4.50 30.22 19.26
C GLN A 231 3.40 29.74 18.31
N TYR A 232 2.58 28.76 18.72
CA TYR A 232 1.49 28.23 17.87
C TYR A 232 0.32 29.21 17.74
N ALA A 233 0.04 30.00 18.78
CA ALA A 233 -0.98 31.05 18.73
C ALA A 233 -0.74 32.08 17.61
N ALA A 234 0.52 32.30 17.20
CA ALA A 234 0.87 33.22 16.12
C ALA A 234 0.30 32.83 14.74
N TYR A 235 -0.10 31.57 14.55
CA TYR A 235 -0.74 31.06 13.32
C TYR A 235 -2.28 31.14 13.36
N LEU A 236 -2.84 31.54 14.50
CA LEU A 236 -4.27 31.58 14.77
C LEU A 236 -4.76 33.02 14.90
N ASN A 237 -5.93 33.31 14.34
CA ASN A 237 -6.62 34.56 14.62
C ASN A 237 -7.27 34.52 16.03
N LYS A 238 -7.80 35.65 16.49
CA LYS A 238 -8.35 35.76 17.86
C LYS A 238 -9.53 34.83 18.11
N GLU A 239 -10.44 34.67 17.15
CA GLU A 239 -11.60 33.76 17.26
C GLU A 239 -11.14 32.30 17.34
N GLU A 240 -10.14 31.92 16.54
CA GLU A 240 -9.51 30.60 16.60
C GLU A 240 -8.81 30.37 17.95
N GLN A 241 -8.04 31.34 18.46
CA GLN A 241 -7.40 31.24 19.77
C GLN A 241 -8.43 31.08 20.90
N ASP A 242 -9.50 31.86 20.88
CA ASP A 242 -10.57 31.78 21.89
C ASP A 242 -11.27 30.41 21.83
N PHE A 243 -11.46 29.83 20.64
CA PHE A 243 -11.95 28.46 20.48
C PHE A 243 -10.99 27.43 21.09
N TRP A 244 -9.71 27.51 20.76
CA TRP A 244 -8.71 26.50 21.16
C TRP A 244 -8.23 26.64 22.62
N GLN A 245 -8.61 27.70 23.34
CA GLN A 245 -8.41 27.78 24.79
C GLN A 245 -9.26 26.73 25.53
N ASN A 246 -10.46 26.45 25.04
CA ASN A 246 -11.37 25.44 25.59
C ASN A 246 -12.14 24.76 24.45
N PRO A 247 -11.46 23.95 23.61
CA PRO A 247 -12.12 23.28 22.51
C PRO A 247 -13.12 22.25 23.05
N PRO A 248 -14.24 22.03 22.36
CA PRO A 248 -15.16 20.98 22.74
C PRO A 248 -14.48 19.61 22.66
N GLU A 249 -14.84 18.70 23.56
CA GLU A 249 -14.41 17.29 23.55
C GLU A 249 -15.19 16.44 22.52
N THR A 250 -15.78 17.09 21.53
CA THR A 250 -16.56 16.45 20.47
C THR A 250 -15.89 16.71 19.12
N GLU A 251 -15.56 15.62 18.43
CA GLU A 251 -14.79 15.65 17.20
C GLU A 251 -15.38 14.68 16.17
N ILE A 252 -15.46 15.13 14.92
CA ILE A 252 -15.68 14.27 13.77
C ILE A 252 -14.34 14.12 13.05
N VAL A 253 -13.92 12.88 12.83
CA VAL A 253 -12.73 12.54 12.06
C VAL A 253 -13.14 11.81 10.79
N ILE A 254 -12.76 12.37 9.65
CA ILE A 254 -13.07 11.81 8.34
C ILE A 254 -11.78 11.33 7.69
N PHE A 255 -11.75 10.05 7.33
CA PHE A 255 -10.72 9.46 6.49
C PHE A 255 -11.22 9.47 5.05
N ALA A 256 -10.52 10.15 4.16
CA ALA A 256 -10.92 10.28 2.78
C ALA A 256 -9.86 9.70 1.83
N GLU A 257 -10.30 8.79 0.97
CA GLU A 257 -9.49 8.16 -0.07
C GLU A 257 -9.85 8.77 -1.44
N LEU A 258 -8.94 9.55 -2.05
CA LEU A 258 -9.21 10.25 -3.30
C LEU A 258 -8.44 9.66 -4.46
N GLY A 259 -9.13 9.41 -5.57
CA GLY A 259 -8.51 8.99 -6.82
C GLY A 259 -7.86 7.60 -6.74
N ARG A 260 -6.81 7.41 -7.54
CA ARG A 260 -6.13 6.12 -7.72
C ARG A 260 -4.61 6.33 -7.74
N ALA A 261 -3.89 5.51 -6.99
CA ALA A 261 -2.43 5.47 -6.98
C ALA A 261 -1.85 5.23 -8.40
N PRO A 262 -0.62 5.70 -8.69
CA PRO A 262 0.00 5.53 -9.99
C PRO A 262 0.31 4.07 -10.33
N ASP A 263 0.20 3.73 -11.62
CA ASP A 263 0.61 2.41 -12.12
C ASP A 263 2.15 2.26 -12.06
N LYS A 264 2.62 1.11 -11.57
CA LYS A 264 4.04 0.71 -11.66
C LYS A 264 4.30 0.06 -13.03
N ILE A 265 5.27 0.58 -13.78
CA ILE A 265 5.59 0.18 -15.16
C ILE A 265 7.05 -0.27 -15.30
N PRO A 266 7.40 -1.10 -16.29
CA PRO A 266 8.77 -1.51 -16.53
C PRO A 266 9.59 -0.39 -17.22
N GLY A 267 10.75 -0.07 -16.65
CA GLY A 267 11.84 0.69 -17.27
C GLY A 267 12.98 -0.24 -17.71
N ASN A 268 13.73 0.13 -18.75
CA ASN A 268 14.83 -0.67 -19.29
C ASN A 268 16.05 0.18 -19.64
N ILE A 269 17.24 -0.29 -19.28
CA ILE A 269 18.53 0.19 -19.79
C ILE A 269 19.18 -0.95 -20.55
N VAL A 270 19.63 -0.70 -21.78
CA VAL A 270 20.34 -1.68 -22.62
C VAL A 270 21.77 -1.21 -22.82
N VAL A 271 22.75 -2.03 -22.42
CA VAL A 271 24.18 -1.78 -22.59
C VAL A 271 24.75 -2.76 -23.63
N PRO A 272 25.33 -2.28 -24.74
CA PRO A 272 25.93 -3.13 -25.76
C PRO A 272 27.06 -4.03 -25.19
N PRO A 273 27.25 -5.27 -25.71
CA PRO A 273 26.56 -5.81 -26.88
C PRO A 273 25.20 -6.46 -26.60
N THR A 274 24.87 -6.91 -25.37
CA THR A 274 23.59 -7.63 -25.10
C THR A 274 23.11 -7.58 -23.64
N ILE A 275 23.54 -6.61 -22.82
CA ILE A 275 23.13 -6.51 -21.42
C ILE A 275 21.84 -5.70 -21.31
N ARG A 276 20.80 -6.23 -20.66
CA ARG A 276 19.56 -5.51 -20.34
C ARG A 276 19.35 -5.47 -18.84
N PHE A 277 19.17 -4.26 -18.33
CA PHE A 277 18.73 -3.97 -16.98
C PHE A 277 17.26 -3.59 -17.05
N SER A 278 16.40 -4.29 -16.31
CA SER A 278 14.99 -3.91 -16.18
C SER A 278 14.72 -3.49 -14.74
N PHE A 279 14.03 -2.38 -14.54
CA PHE A 279 13.69 -1.86 -13.21
C PHE A 279 12.25 -1.35 -13.21
N PRO A 280 11.52 -1.44 -12.09
CA PRO A 280 10.22 -0.82 -11.98
C PRO A 280 10.37 0.69 -11.81
N GLN A 281 9.38 1.44 -12.30
CA GLN A 281 9.21 2.87 -12.08
C GLN A 281 7.71 3.19 -12.02
N TYR A 282 7.30 4.24 -11.32
CA TYR A 282 5.91 4.70 -11.36
C TYR A 282 5.67 5.55 -12.60
N ARG A 283 4.51 5.37 -13.24
CA ARG A 283 4.11 6.17 -14.40
C ARG A 283 3.91 7.63 -13.98
N ASN A 284 4.50 8.53 -14.75
CA ASN A 284 4.43 9.97 -14.50
C ASN A 284 3.24 10.61 -15.23
N ASP A 285 2.02 10.23 -14.85
CA ASP A 285 0.80 10.90 -15.31
C ASP A 285 0.35 11.85 -14.20
N TYR A 286 0.45 13.17 -14.40
CA TYR A 286 0.04 14.22 -13.46
C TYR A 286 -1.47 14.52 -13.50
N ASP A 287 -2.25 13.67 -14.15
CA ASP A 287 -3.69 13.86 -14.21
C ASP A 287 -4.30 13.41 -12.88
N ASN A 288 -4.28 14.32 -11.91
CA ASN A 288 -5.48 14.90 -11.28
C ASN A 288 -5.20 15.30 -9.82
N ASP A 289 -4.82 16.55 -9.60
CA ASP A 289 -4.81 17.15 -8.28
C ASP A 289 -6.28 17.41 -7.86
N TYR A 290 -6.79 16.56 -6.98
CA TYR A 290 -8.09 16.74 -6.34
C TYR A 290 -7.87 17.19 -4.92
N PHE A 291 -8.71 18.09 -4.42
CA PHE A 291 -8.68 18.44 -3.02
C PHE A 291 -10.07 18.46 -2.40
N ILE A 292 -10.11 18.11 -1.13
CA ILE A 292 -11.32 18.17 -0.32
C ILE A 292 -11.43 19.51 0.37
N ASP A 293 -12.60 20.14 0.23
CA ASP A 293 -13.03 21.23 1.08
C ASP A 293 -14.28 20.83 1.85
N LEU A 294 -14.30 21.11 3.15
CA LEU A 294 -15.51 20.95 3.96
C LEU A 294 -16.37 22.21 3.83
N ILE A 295 -17.62 22.03 3.42
CA ILE A 295 -18.64 23.05 3.48
C ILE A 295 -19.42 22.83 4.78
N HIS A 296 -19.19 23.70 5.76
CA HIS A 296 -19.95 23.74 7.01
C HIS A 296 -20.89 24.96 7.00
N PRO A 297 -22.19 24.80 6.69
CA PRO A 297 -23.12 25.92 6.50
C PRO A 297 -23.18 26.86 7.71
N GLU A 298 -23.09 26.32 8.93
CA GLU A 298 -23.18 27.14 10.14
C GLU A 298 -21.85 27.80 10.57
N LYS A 299 -20.71 27.44 9.94
CA LYS A 299 -19.34 27.85 10.35
C LYS A 299 -19.02 27.74 11.86
N LYS A 300 -19.65 26.82 12.60
CA LYS A 300 -19.44 26.67 14.03
C LYS A 300 -18.40 25.58 14.32
N GLY A 301 -17.13 25.91 14.37
CA GLY A 301 -16.08 24.95 14.75
C GLY A 301 -14.75 25.22 14.10
N GLN A 302 -13.79 24.34 14.36
CA GLN A 302 -12.46 24.38 13.76
C GLN A 302 -12.22 23.12 12.95
N ILE A 303 -11.61 23.31 11.78
CA ILE A 303 -11.31 22.25 10.83
C ILE A 303 -9.81 22.20 10.65
N SER A 304 -9.26 21.02 10.81
CA SER A 304 -7.85 20.73 10.54
C SER A 304 -7.79 19.67 9.45
N LYS A 305 -6.98 19.93 8.42
CA LYS A 305 -6.82 19.05 7.28
C LYS A 305 -5.37 18.62 7.14
N THR A 306 -5.14 17.32 7.04
CA THR A 306 -3.84 16.76 6.65
C THR A 306 -4.01 15.90 5.42
N THR A 307 -3.13 16.06 4.43
CA THR A 307 -3.15 15.26 3.20
C THR A 307 -1.81 14.59 2.96
N THR A 308 -1.84 13.43 2.35
CA THR A 308 -0.65 12.71 1.87
C THR A 308 -0.86 12.29 0.44
N GLU A 309 0.05 12.72 -0.42
CA GLU A 309 0.12 12.24 -1.79
C GLU A 309 0.78 10.85 -1.81
N VAL A 310 0.00 9.83 -2.14
CA VAL A 310 0.45 8.43 -2.14
C VAL A 310 1.59 8.21 -3.13
N ARG A 311 1.57 8.93 -4.26
CA ARG A 311 2.63 8.87 -5.28
C ARG A 311 4.00 9.21 -4.69
N GLU A 312 4.12 10.32 -3.98
CA GLU A 312 5.41 10.81 -3.47
C GLU A 312 6.06 9.80 -2.53
N VAL A 313 5.26 9.22 -1.62
CA VAL A 313 5.72 8.18 -0.69
C VAL A 313 6.11 6.89 -1.45
N LEU A 314 5.34 6.50 -2.46
CA LEU A 314 5.62 5.31 -3.28
C LEU A 314 6.89 5.49 -4.14
N VAL A 315 7.08 6.64 -4.77
CA VAL A 315 8.26 6.97 -5.58
C VAL A 315 9.50 6.99 -4.68
N THR A 316 9.46 7.70 -3.56
CA THR A 316 10.58 7.74 -2.60
C THR A 316 10.90 6.35 -2.06
N SER A 317 9.88 5.54 -1.79
CA SER A 317 10.06 4.14 -1.37
C SER A 317 10.78 3.31 -2.43
N LEU A 318 10.37 3.45 -3.69
CA LEU A 318 10.97 2.73 -4.80
C LEU A 318 12.40 3.19 -5.07
N GLU A 319 12.70 4.48 -4.98
CA GLU A 319 14.06 5.02 -5.13
C GLU A 319 15.01 4.50 -4.03
N ALA A 320 14.55 4.47 -2.79
CA ALA A 320 15.31 3.89 -1.69
C ALA A 320 15.61 2.40 -1.92
N ARG A 321 14.63 1.64 -2.45
CA ARG A 321 14.81 0.23 -2.83
C ARG A 321 15.71 0.06 -4.05
N ALA A 322 15.63 0.97 -5.03
CA ALA A 322 16.37 0.92 -6.28
C ALA A 322 17.88 0.87 -6.07
N LYS A 323 18.41 1.51 -5.02
CA LYS A 323 19.83 1.41 -4.64
C LYS A 323 20.29 -0.04 -4.45
N SER A 324 19.51 -0.84 -3.73
CA SER A 324 19.81 -2.27 -3.53
C SER A 324 19.59 -3.08 -4.81
N MET A 325 18.54 -2.74 -5.57
CA MET A 325 18.23 -3.41 -6.84
C MET A 325 19.35 -3.24 -7.87
N ILE A 326 19.85 -2.01 -8.07
CA ILE A 326 20.92 -1.72 -9.04
C ILE A 326 22.19 -2.54 -8.74
N VAL A 327 22.56 -2.66 -7.45
CA VAL A 327 23.70 -3.48 -7.04
C VAL A 327 23.48 -4.95 -7.39
N LYS A 328 22.29 -5.49 -7.09
CA LYS A 328 21.94 -6.90 -7.40
C LYS A 328 21.88 -7.16 -8.90
N GLU A 329 21.28 -6.26 -9.68
CA GLU A 329 21.19 -6.37 -11.13
C GLU A 329 22.58 -6.34 -11.77
N THR A 330 23.47 -5.46 -11.30
CA THR A 330 24.87 -5.43 -11.75
C THR A 330 25.59 -6.76 -11.51
N ALA A 331 25.41 -7.35 -10.31
CA ALA A 331 25.96 -8.67 -10.01
C ALA A 331 25.34 -9.78 -10.89
N ARG A 332 24.02 -9.73 -11.13
CA ARG A 332 23.31 -10.69 -11.99
C ARG A 332 23.83 -10.67 -13.42
N VAL A 333 24.13 -9.49 -13.96
CA VAL A 333 24.72 -9.37 -15.29
C VAL A 333 26.07 -10.09 -15.39
N ALA A 334 26.95 -9.91 -14.39
CA ALA A 334 28.24 -10.61 -14.37
C ALA A 334 28.07 -12.14 -14.27
N ILE A 335 27.14 -12.62 -13.44
CA ILE A 335 26.83 -14.05 -13.31
C ILE A 335 26.28 -14.62 -14.61
N LYS A 336 25.37 -13.90 -15.27
CA LYS A 336 24.76 -14.31 -16.55
C LYS A 336 25.80 -14.41 -17.66
N GLU A 337 26.71 -13.45 -17.73
CA GLU A 337 27.79 -13.49 -18.72
C GLU A 337 28.77 -14.62 -18.43
N ALA A 338 29.14 -14.86 -17.16
CA ALA A 338 29.98 -16.00 -16.80
C ALA A 338 29.33 -17.35 -17.15
N LEU A 339 28.01 -17.49 -16.96
CA LEU A 339 27.26 -18.69 -17.36
C LEU A 339 27.24 -18.85 -18.88
N ALA A 340 27.01 -17.78 -19.62
CA ALA A 340 27.02 -17.81 -21.09
C ALA A 340 28.39 -18.19 -21.64
N GLN A 341 29.48 -17.65 -21.07
CA GLN A 341 30.85 -17.98 -21.42
C GLN A 341 31.17 -19.45 -21.11
N ALA A 342 30.78 -19.96 -19.94
CA ALA A 342 30.99 -21.36 -19.59
C ALA A 342 30.25 -22.32 -20.56
N ILE A 343 29.05 -21.97 -21.03
CA ILE A 343 28.33 -22.75 -22.04
C ILE A 343 29.01 -22.61 -23.42
N GLU A 344 29.50 -21.44 -23.76
CA GLU A 344 30.25 -21.20 -25.00
C GLU A 344 31.53 -22.03 -25.09
N GLU A 345 32.31 -22.10 -24.00
CA GLU A 345 33.52 -22.91 -23.91
C GLU A 345 33.25 -24.41 -24.06
N ASN A 346 32.15 -24.91 -23.49
CA ASN A 346 31.81 -26.34 -23.49
C ASN A 346 31.00 -26.78 -24.72
N ASN A 347 30.20 -25.89 -25.32
CA ASN A 347 29.20 -26.22 -26.33
C ASN A 347 29.28 -25.36 -27.61
N GLY A 348 30.24 -24.44 -27.69
CA GLY A 348 30.52 -23.59 -28.85
C GLY A 348 29.78 -22.25 -28.89
N ALA A 349 30.26 -21.33 -29.73
CA ALA A 349 29.77 -19.95 -29.87
C ALA A 349 28.26 -19.84 -30.09
N ALA A 350 27.67 -20.74 -30.88
CA ALA A 350 26.22 -20.74 -31.14
C ALA A 350 25.39 -21.02 -29.87
N ALA A 351 25.86 -21.93 -28.99
CA ALA A 351 25.20 -22.23 -27.72
C ALA A 351 25.35 -21.08 -26.72
N GLY A 352 26.51 -20.42 -26.70
CA GLY A 352 26.74 -19.18 -25.94
C GLY A 352 25.80 -18.06 -26.36
N ALA A 353 25.71 -17.79 -27.67
CA ALA A 353 24.83 -16.77 -28.22
C ALA A 353 23.35 -17.05 -27.92
N LEU A 354 22.89 -18.30 -28.07
CA LEU A 354 21.53 -18.69 -27.72
C LEU A 354 21.25 -18.49 -26.22
N THR A 355 22.22 -18.82 -25.36
CA THR A 355 22.09 -18.63 -23.91
C THR A 355 21.93 -17.15 -23.56
N ARG A 356 22.77 -16.27 -24.12
CA ARG A 356 22.63 -14.81 -23.92
C ARG A 356 21.27 -14.30 -24.36
N ALA A 357 20.77 -14.74 -25.52
CA ALA A 357 19.46 -14.38 -26.01
C ALA A 357 18.33 -14.83 -25.06
N ILE A 358 18.40 -16.05 -24.53
CA ILE A 358 17.42 -16.55 -23.55
C ILE A 358 17.46 -15.72 -22.25
N LEU A 359 18.66 -15.45 -21.72
CA LEU A 359 18.85 -14.68 -20.49
C LEU A 359 18.47 -13.20 -20.62
N PHE A 360 18.55 -12.64 -21.84
CA PHE A 360 18.06 -11.30 -22.18
C PHE A 360 16.54 -11.25 -22.22
N LEU A 361 15.90 -12.26 -22.83
CA LEU A 361 14.45 -12.37 -22.93
C LEU A 361 13.78 -12.70 -21.59
N SER A 362 14.51 -13.32 -20.65
CA SER A 362 13.98 -13.67 -19.33
C SER A 362 13.97 -12.53 -18.33
N GLU A 363 14.46 -11.33 -18.68
CA GLU A 363 14.43 -10.19 -17.76
C GLU A 363 13.12 -9.41 -17.82
N GLU A 364 12.49 -9.34 -16.67
CA GLU A 364 11.28 -8.57 -16.42
C GLU A 364 11.37 -8.00 -14.99
N PRO A 365 11.11 -6.70 -14.78
CA PRO A 365 11.12 -6.14 -13.44
C PRO A 365 9.84 -6.54 -12.71
N ASP A 366 9.90 -6.56 -11.37
CA ASP A 366 8.69 -6.72 -10.58
C ASP A 366 7.86 -5.42 -10.61
N THR A 367 6.84 -5.40 -11.46
CA THR A 367 5.89 -4.29 -11.60
C THR A 367 4.64 -4.48 -10.77
N ARG A 368 4.57 -5.51 -9.92
CA ARG A 368 3.46 -5.67 -9.00
C ARG A 368 3.43 -4.52 -8.00
N GLY A 369 2.22 -4.11 -7.62
CA GLY A 369 1.95 -3.01 -6.69
C GLY A 369 0.60 -3.21 -6.02
N TRP A 370 0.40 -2.55 -4.88
CA TRP A 370 -0.92 -2.41 -4.26
C TRP A 370 -1.71 -1.32 -5.00
N GLU A 371 -2.62 -1.74 -5.89
CA GLU A 371 -3.24 -0.85 -6.88
C GLU A 371 -4.59 -0.28 -6.45
N THR A 372 -5.22 -0.83 -5.41
CA THR A 372 -6.45 -0.28 -4.81
C THR A 372 -6.22 0.98 -3.97
N LEU A 373 -4.97 1.35 -3.70
CA LEU A 373 -4.62 2.56 -2.96
C LEU A 373 -5.14 3.83 -3.67
N PRO A 374 -5.53 4.86 -2.91
CA PRO A 374 -5.91 6.15 -3.48
C PRO A 374 -4.69 6.91 -4.02
N ALA A 375 -4.95 7.98 -4.76
CA ALA A 375 -3.92 8.97 -5.12
C ALA A 375 -3.57 9.86 -3.92
N GLU A 376 -4.56 10.21 -3.11
CA GLU A 376 -4.39 11.02 -1.90
C GLU A 376 -5.17 10.40 -0.73
N PHE A 377 -4.53 10.35 0.44
CA PHE A 377 -5.21 10.21 1.71
C PHE A 377 -5.42 11.59 2.32
N ALA A 378 -6.65 11.92 2.70
CA ALA A 378 -6.99 13.16 3.38
C ALA A 378 -7.66 12.86 4.73
N LEU A 379 -7.15 13.49 5.79
CA LEU A 379 -7.68 13.43 7.14
C LEU A 379 -8.30 14.78 7.48
N LEU A 380 -9.60 14.81 7.72
CA LEU A 380 -10.29 15.99 8.22
C LEU A 380 -10.67 15.78 9.67
N ARG A 381 -10.27 16.70 10.54
CA ARG A 381 -10.74 16.77 11.92
C ARG A 381 -11.65 17.98 12.04
N ILE A 382 -12.83 17.77 12.60
CA ILE A 382 -13.85 18.79 12.72
C ILE A 382 -14.27 18.83 14.18
N ARG A 383 -13.80 19.84 14.91
CA ARG A 383 -14.21 20.06 16.30
C ARG A 383 -15.42 20.97 16.33
N LEU A 384 -16.52 20.41 16.81
CA LEU A 384 -17.83 21.06 16.86
C LEU A 384 -18.35 20.99 18.30
N HIS A 385 -19.17 21.94 18.72
CA HIS A 385 -19.88 21.80 19.99
C HIS A 385 -20.95 20.69 19.91
N PRO A 386 -21.35 20.08 21.04
CA PRO A 386 -22.41 19.08 21.07
C PRO A 386 -23.70 19.59 20.41
N GLY A 387 -24.37 18.73 19.64
CA GLY A 387 -25.52 19.13 18.83
C GLY A 387 -25.73 18.23 17.61
N THR A 388 -26.68 18.63 16.79
CA THR A 388 -26.96 18.02 15.48
C THR A 388 -26.33 18.89 14.41
N HIS A 389 -25.56 18.28 13.50
CA HIS A 389 -24.81 19.00 12.47
C HIS A 389 -25.04 18.40 11.10
N ASP A 390 -25.32 19.27 10.13
CA ASP A 390 -25.36 18.96 8.71
C ASP A 390 -24.02 19.35 8.07
N LEU A 391 -23.36 18.38 7.45
CA LEU A 391 -22.03 18.55 6.89
C LEU A 391 -22.02 18.11 5.42
N VAL A 392 -21.38 18.93 4.58
CA VAL A 392 -21.22 18.62 3.16
C VAL A 392 -19.75 18.66 2.81
N ILE A 393 -19.26 17.60 2.18
CA ILE A 393 -17.90 17.54 1.67
C ILE A 393 -17.93 17.91 0.19
N ALA A 394 -17.15 18.91 -0.21
CA ALA A 394 -16.96 19.26 -1.60
C ALA A 394 -15.62 18.70 -2.10
N ILE A 395 -15.68 17.92 -3.17
CA ILE A 395 -14.50 17.53 -3.94
C ILE A 395 -14.27 18.59 -5.01
N LYS A 396 -13.05 19.12 -5.07
CA LYS A 396 -12.68 20.19 -5.98
C LYS A 396 -11.55 19.77 -6.92
N ASP A 397 -11.59 20.30 -8.13
CA ASP A 397 -10.49 20.19 -9.11
C ASP A 397 -9.37 21.17 -8.76
N TYR A 398 -8.22 21.02 -9.43
CA TYR A 398 -7.07 21.94 -9.31
C TYR A 398 -7.43 23.44 -9.45
N TYR A 399 -8.48 23.78 -10.21
CA TYR A 399 -8.92 25.15 -10.43
C TYR A 399 -9.86 25.67 -9.32
N GLY A 400 -10.22 24.82 -8.35
CA GLY A 400 -11.13 25.11 -7.25
C GLY A 400 -12.61 24.99 -7.59
N ASN A 401 -12.95 24.45 -8.76
CA ASN A 401 -14.33 24.15 -9.11
C ASN A 401 -14.80 22.92 -8.34
N THR A 402 -16.03 22.97 -7.81
CA THR A 402 -16.64 21.80 -7.17
C THR A 402 -17.02 20.77 -8.23
N ILE A 403 -16.39 19.61 -8.17
CA ILE A 403 -16.68 18.45 -9.02
C ILE A 403 -17.88 17.68 -8.45
N GLU A 404 -17.86 17.46 -7.13
CA GLU A 404 -18.87 16.67 -6.45
C GLU A 404 -19.13 17.20 -5.05
N LYS A 405 -20.36 16.99 -4.55
CA LYS A 405 -20.74 17.25 -3.17
C LYS A 405 -21.27 15.96 -2.56
N ILE A 406 -20.72 15.59 -1.42
CA ILE A 406 -21.09 14.41 -0.65
C ILE A 406 -21.78 14.91 0.62
N ASP A 407 -23.08 14.67 0.72
CA ASP A 407 -23.85 14.97 1.92
C ASP A 407 -23.54 13.90 2.97
N LEU A 408 -23.02 14.31 4.12
CA LEU A 408 -22.86 13.40 5.24
C LEU A 408 -24.21 13.18 5.93
N PRO A 409 -24.49 11.95 6.41
CA PRO A 409 -25.65 11.71 7.26
C PRO A 409 -25.66 12.68 8.44
N GLU A 410 -26.85 13.12 8.86
CA GLU A 410 -27.02 13.97 10.04
C GLU A 410 -26.23 13.38 11.23
N VAL A 411 -25.26 14.14 11.75
CA VAL A 411 -24.41 13.68 12.84
C VAL A 411 -24.88 14.30 14.14
N LYS A 412 -25.29 13.45 15.07
CA LYS A 412 -25.63 13.86 16.44
C LYS A 412 -24.45 13.58 17.37
N LEU A 413 -23.84 14.64 17.88
CA LEU A 413 -22.69 14.58 18.79
C LEU A 413 -23.11 14.82 20.24
N TYR A 414 -22.77 13.88 21.12
CA TYR A 414 -22.88 14.03 22.57
C TYR A 414 -21.53 14.42 23.20
N PRO A 415 -21.50 15.11 24.36
CA PRO A 415 -20.24 15.50 25.01
C PRO A 415 -19.24 14.32 25.16
N GLY A 416 -17.98 14.55 24.79
CA GLY A 416 -16.91 13.54 24.85
C GLY A 416 -16.94 12.49 23.73
N GLN A 417 -17.86 12.60 22.76
CA GLN A 417 -17.98 11.64 21.67
C GLN A 417 -17.10 12.01 20.48
N ASN A 418 -16.32 11.04 20.02
CA ASN A 418 -15.65 11.07 18.73
C ASN A 418 -16.47 10.27 17.70
N PHE A 419 -16.64 10.82 16.51
CA PHE A 419 -17.32 10.16 15.39
C PHE A 419 -16.35 9.98 14.23
N PHE A 420 -16.15 8.74 13.79
CA PHE A 420 -15.26 8.39 12.69
C PHE A 420 -16.05 8.03 11.45
N LYS A 421 -15.62 8.52 10.29
CA LYS A 421 -16.23 8.19 9.00
C LYS A 421 -15.15 8.00 7.94
N ALA A 422 -15.25 6.92 7.17
CA ALA A 422 -14.48 6.76 5.95
C ALA A 422 -15.32 7.17 4.73
N ILE A 423 -14.68 7.85 3.78
CA ILE A 423 -15.23 8.18 2.46
C ILE A 423 -14.21 7.81 1.38
N LYS A 424 -14.71 7.48 0.20
CA LYS A 424 -13.89 7.29 -1.00
C LYS A 424 -14.48 8.10 -2.15
N TRP A 425 -13.62 8.70 -2.95
CA TRP A 425 -14.01 9.40 -4.16
C TRP A 425 -13.15 8.96 -5.38
N PRO A 426 -13.75 8.67 -6.55
CA PRO A 426 -15.18 8.62 -6.83
C PRO A 426 -15.96 7.63 -5.95
N GLU A 427 -17.18 8.00 -5.54
CA GLU A 427 -17.99 7.16 -4.66
C GLU A 427 -18.33 5.83 -5.35
N ALA A 428 -18.45 4.76 -4.55
CA ALA A 428 -18.92 3.49 -5.05
C ALA A 428 -20.30 3.68 -5.71
N MET A 429 -20.45 3.23 -6.94
CA MET A 429 -21.74 3.25 -7.60
C MET A 429 -22.68 2.35 -6.82
N SER A 430 -23.77 2.93 -6.27
CA SER A 430 -24.83 2.11 -5.70
C SER A 430 -25.30 1.15 -6.79
N GLU A 431 -25.12 -0.15 -6.62
CA GLU A 431 -25.83 -1.14 -7.41
C GLU A 431 -27.30 -0.93 -7.08
N LYS A 432 -28.00 -0.11 -7.88
CA LYS A 432 -29.45 -0.16 -7.94
C LYS A 432 -29.73 -1.61 -8.29
N VAL A 433 -30.17 -2.37 -7.30
CA VAL A 433 -30.73 -3.70 -7.48
C VAL A 433 -31.75 -3.55 -8.60
N GLU A 434 -31.48 -4.17 -9.75
CA GLU A 434 -32.49 -4.40 -10.78
C GLU A 434 -33.53 -5.37 -10.20
N GLU A 435 -34.32 -4.91 -9.24
CA GLU A 435 -35.66 -5.44 -8.98
C GLU A 435 -36.60 -4.82 -10.02
N SER A 436 -36.40 -5.21 -11.27
CA SER A 436 -37.46 -5.12 -12.27
C SER A 436 -37.27 -6.23 -13.30
N THR A 437 -38.32 -7.04 -13.43
CA THR A 437 -38.59 -8.05 -14.45
C THR A 437 -37.92 -9.42 -14.31
N ASN A 438 -38.56 -10.28 -13.52
CA ASN A 438 -39.24 -11.45 -14.09
C ASN A 438 -40.52 -11.79 -13.32
#